data_AF-A0A8J2JVK7-F1
#
_entry.id   AF-A0A8J2JVK7-F1
#
_cell.length_a   1.000
_cell.length_b   1.000
_cell.length_c   1.000
_cell.angle_alpha   90.00
_cell.angle_beta   90.00
_cell.angle_gamma   90.00
#
_symmetry.space_group_name_H-M   'P 1'
#
loop_
_entity.id
_entity.type
_entity.pdbx_description
1 polymer ?
#
loop_
_entity_poly.entity_id
_entity_poly.type
_entity_poly.pdbx_seq_one_letter_code
_entity_poly.pdbx_strand_id
1 'polypeptide(L)'
;MSIHWVPTGVSRMNAKWYISYEVCNHFSRGVHVMMGAVSPDSFDTFHSYSNTFQMPFLTPWFPEKMVSSAMDYATSMRPEFHRAVIDTISYYGWKNIIYLYHSHEGLLRLQSIFQELLFTNESLRVDVVKQISNATEALHILRGIENTNRLPSEALAKTSTLKILEIGRMYLYGGKECGVSWKVLRSSWSDDNDYDYGYVEWEGRVGLGGREWAPKHVVLDCPAALAHDVIIKHVQDVHMGRRTYHYLLSGLAMDEPWESSIVEYGAVNVTGFRIVNPTRRYVRDFLKKWTLLDADSFPGAGRNYISANAALMFDAMSVLVDAFGRMLRKKPDLLRPSSNNGNAGRVNGTREVHCGTGPDFKEPVIPFEVGEKIAKHIRKDQRFPPPGHPYFKRGFLKEITVNT
;
A
#
# COMPACT_ATOMS: atom_id res chain seq x y z
N MET A 1 -30.20 2.64 -15.36
CA MET A 1 -28.76 2.85 -15.16
C MET A 1 -28.08 1.56 -15.56
N SER A 2 -27.44 1.52 -16.72
CA SER A 2 -26.68 0.36 -17.18
C SER A 2 -25.27 0.47 -16.60
N ILE A 3 -24.86 -0.52 -15.81
CA ILE A 3 -23.53 -0.58 -15.20
C ILE A 3 -22.71 -1.54 -16.05
N HIS A 4 -21.70 -1.01 -16.72
CA HIS A 4 -20.80 -1.80 -17.54
C HIS A 4 -19.61 -2.23 -16.69
N TRP A 5 -19.45 -3.54 -16.52
CA TRP A 5 -18.32 -4.14 -15.83
C TRP A 5 -17.19 -4.42 -16.82
N VAL A 6 -15.95 -4.18 -16.40
CA VAL A 6 -14.75 -4.55 -17.14
C VAL A 6 -14.13 -5.78 -16.47
N PRO A 7 -14.41 -7.01 -16.94
CA PRO A 7 -13.64 -8.17 -16.53
C PRO A 7 -12.31 -8.12 -17.26
N THR A 8 -11.24 -7.66 -16.60
CA THR A 8 -9.90 -7.76 -17.17
C THR A 8 -8.98 -8.54 -16.25
N GLY A 9 -8.23 -9.47 -16.83
CA GLY A 9 -7.14 -10.15 -16.14
C GLY A 9 -6.05 -9.15 -15.77
N VAL A 10 -5.43 -9.34 -14.60
CA VAL A 10 -4.43 -8.45 -13.99
C VAL A 10 -3.33 -8.03 -14.97
N SER A 11 -2.92 -8.90 -15.90
CA SER A 11 -1.86 -8.63 -16.88
C SER A 11 -2.22 -7.56 -17.93
N ARG A 12 -3.51 -7.35 -18.25
CA ARG A 12 -3.95 -6.34 -19.25
C ARG A 12 -4.18 -4.96 -18.64
N MET A 13 -4.42 -4.88 -17.34
CA MET A 13 -4.63 -3.62 -16.62
C MET A 13 -3.35 -2.78 -16.44
N ASN A 14 -2.16 -3.29 -16.78
CA ASN A 14 -0.90 -2.53 -16.66
C ASN A 14 -0.53 -1.75 -17.94
N ALA A 15 -1.22 -1.97 -19.05
CA ALA A 15 -0.95 -1.29 -20.32
C ALA A 15 -1.76 0.01 -20.43
N LYS A 16 -1.10 1.16 -20.28
CA LYS A 16 -1.72 2.50 -20.34
C LYS A 16 -2.53 2.75 -21.63
N TRP A 17 -2.06 2.23 -22.77
CA TRP A 17 -2.77 2.35 -24.05
C TRP A 17 -4.10 1.57 -24.05
N TYR A 18 -4.12 0.39 -23.43
CA TYR A 18 -5.30 -0.47 -23.36
C TYR A 18 -6.37 0.16 -22.46
N ILE A 19 -5.95 0.70 -21.31
CA ILE A 19 -6.83 1.47 -20.43
C ILE A 19 -7.44 2.65 -21.17
N SER A 20 -6.60 3.44 -21.86
CA SER A 20 -7.06 4.61 -22.63
C SER A 20 -8.12 4.20 -23.67
N TYR A 21 -7.86 3.12 -24.41
CA TYR A 21 -8.80 2.58 -25.39
C TYR A 21 -10.13 2.17 -24.75
N GLU A 22 -10.11 1.42 -23.65
CA GLU A 22 -11.33 0.95 -22.97
C GLU A 22 -12.11 2.10 -22.34
N VAL A 23 -11.45 3.07 -21.70
CA VAL A 23 -12.10 4.27 -21.16
C VAL A 23 -12.87 5.01 -22.24
N CYS A 24 -12.26 5.20 -23.41
CA CYS A 24 -12.91 5.88 -24.53
C CYS A 24 -14.06 5.07 -25.15
N ASN A 25 -13.92 3.76 -25.23
CA ASN A 25 -15.00 2.85 -25.64
C ASN A 25 -16.17 2.86 -24.64
N HIS A 26 -15.92 3.10 -23.34
CA HIS A 26 -16.98 3.29 -22.36
C HIS A 26 -17.64 4.68 -22.47
N PHE A 27 -16.87 5.72 -22.80
CA PHE A 27 -17.41 7.06 -22.98
C PHE A 27 -18.38 7.14 -24.16
N SER A 28 -18.08 6.45 -25.27
CA SER A 28 -19.00 6.36 -26.43
C SER A 28 -20.30 5.61 -26.10
N ARG A 29 -20.30 4.76 -25.08
CA ARG A 29 -21.50 4.05 -24.58
C ARG A 29 -22.37 4.89 -23.63
N GLY A 30 -21.98 6.13 -23.33
CA GLY A 30 -22.74 7.02 -22.44
C GLY A 30 -22.73 6.57 -20.98
N VAL A 31 -21.55 6.23 -20.45
CA VAL A 31 -21.36 6.00 -19.01
C VAL A 31 -21.47 7.30 -18.22
N HIS A 32 -21.92 7.20 -16.97
CA HIS A 32 -22.15 8.36 -16.09
C HIS A 32 -21.15 8.45 -14.93
N VAL A 33 -20.43 7.35 -14.68
CA VAL A 33 -19.38 7.23 -13.66
C VAL A 33 -18.47 6.09 -14.08
N MET A 34 -17.17 6.24 -13.84
CA MET A 34 -16.20 5.16 -13.97
C MET A 34 -15.98 4.52 -12.60
N MET A 35 -15.91 3.19 -12.55
CA MET A 35 -15.58 2.46 -11.33
C MET A 35 -14.67 1.30 -11.67
N GLY A 36 -13.58 1.12 -10.90
CA GLY A 36 -12.63 0.05 -11.21
C GLY A 36 -11.47 -0.07 -10.23
N ALA A 37 -10.77 -1.20 -10.36
CA ALA A 37 -9.49 -1.45 -9.72
C ALA A 37 -8.38 -0.73 -10.46
N VAL A 38 -7.42 -0.19 -9.70
CA VAL A 38 -6.27 0.55 -10.23
C VAL A 38 -5.01 0.16 -9.47
N SER A 39 -3.92 0.07 -10.21
CA SER A 39 -2.55 0.07 -9.72
C SER A 39 -2.00 1.51 -9.72
N PRO A 40 -0.89 1.80 -9.02
CA PRO A 40 -0.26 3.11 -9.07
C PRO A 40 0.05 3.56 -10.50
N ASP A 41 0.53 2.65 -11.34
CA ASP A 41 0.91 2.95 -12.73
C ASP A 41 -0.28 3.30 -13.63
N SER A 42 -1.44 2.70 -13.36
CA SER A 42 -2.68 2.91 -14.14
C SER A 42 -3.51 4.08 -13.61
N PHE A 43 -3.37 4.41 -12.32
CA PHE A 43 -4.13 5.47 -11.67
C PHE A 43 -3.96 6.81 -12.36
N ASP A 44 -2.73 7.18 -12.76
CA ASP A 44 -2.46 8.44 -13.46
C ASP A 44 -3.27 8.60 -14.74
N THR A 45 -3.48 7.50 -15.47
CA THR A 45 -4.31 7.51 -16.67
C THR A 45 -5.76 7.78 -16.30
N PHE A 46 -6.36 7.02 -15.40
CA PHE A 46 -7.74 7.25 -14.95
C PHE A 46 -7.94 8.65 -14.37
N HIS A 47 -6.99 9.13 -13.57
CA HIS A 47 -7.02 10.45 -12.96
C HIS A 47 -6.99 11.57 -14.02
N SER A 48 -6.11 11.45 -15.02
CA SER A 48 -6.04 12.39 -16.15
C SER A 48 -7.37 12.44 -16.92
N TYR A 49 -7.89 11.28 -17.35
CA TYR A 49 -9.19 11.22 -18.05
C TYR A 49 -10.34 11.75 -17.17
N SER A 50 -10.36 11.41 -15.89
CA SER A 50 -11.39 11.86 -14.96
C SER A 50 -11.43 13.38 -14.85
N ASN A 51 -10.26 14.03 -14.72
CA ASN A 51 -10.19 15.49 -14.61
C ASN A 51 -10.42 16.20 -15.95
N THR A 52 -9.86 15.71 -17.05
CA THR A 52 -10.00 16.31 -18.38
C THR A 52 -11.45 16.27 -18.87
N PHE A 53 -12.12 15.13 -18.72
CA PHE A 53 -13.50 14.96 -19.17
C PHE A 53 -14.53 15.27 -18.07
N GLN A 54 -14.10 15.67 -16.87
CA GLN A 54 -14.96 15.83 -15.69
C GLN A 54 -15.80 14.58 -15.38
N MET A 55 -15.31 13.40 -15.79
CA MET A 55 -15.99 12.12 -15.58
C MET A 55 -15.67 11.61 -14.17
N PRO A 56 -16.64 11.46 -13.27
CA PRO A 56 -16.37 10.99 -11.92
C PRO A 56 -15.80 9.56 -11.94
N PHE A 57 -14.73 9.35 -11.19
CA PHE A 57 -14.08 8.05 -11.06
C PHE A 57 -14.08 7.60 -9.60
N LEU A 58 -14.66 6.44 -9.32
CA LEU A 58 -14.70 5.83 -7.99
C LEU A 58 -13.84 4.57 -7.96
N THR A 59 -12.87 4.50 -7.06
CA THR A 59 -12.03 3.30 -6.90
C THR A 59 -11.94 2.86 -5.45
N PRO A 60 -12.12 1.56 -5.14
CA PRO A 60 -11.78 1.02 -3.83
C PRO A 60 -10.33 0.58 -3.69
N TRP A 61 -9.51 0.81 -4.72
CA TRP A 61 -8.06 0.66 -4.64
C TRP A 61 -7.41 2.04 -4.41
N PHE A 62 -6.08 2.09 -4.41
CA PHE A 62 -5.18 3.26 -4.33
C PHE A 62 -5.86 4.66 -4.45
N PRO A 63 -5.59 5.64 -3.56
CA PRO A 63 -4.25 6.21 -3.45
C PRO A 63 -3.77 6.50 -2.03
N GLU A 64 -2.61 5.91 -1.70
CA GLU A 64 -1.74 6.45 -0.65
C GLU A 64 -1.09 7.70 -1.25
N LYS A 65 -1.74 8.86 -0.99
CA LYS A 65 -1.40 10.24 -1.39
C LYS A 65 -0.31 10.37 -2.46
N MET A 66 -0.73 10.53 -3.73
CA MET A 66 0.12 11.20 -4.71
C MET A 66 0.00 12.71 -4.57
N VAL A 67 1.15 13.36 -4.50
CA VAL A 67 1.35 14.78 -4.23
C VAL A 67 0.80 15.65 -5.37
N SER A 68 0.10 16.74 -4.99
CA SER A 68 -0.08 18.03 -5.70
C SER A 68 -1.22 18.29 -6.68
N SER A 69 -2.10 17.35 -7.03
CA SER A 69 -3.31 17.71 -7.80
C SER A 69 -4.56 17.51 -6.95
N ALA A 70 -5.43 18.52 -6.92
CA ALA A 70 -6.75 18.35 -6.34
C ALA A 70 -7.42 17.19 -7.10
N MET A 71 -7.67 16.07 -6.41
CA MET A 71 -8.52 15.01 -6.96
C MET A 71 -9.91 15.63 -7.10
N ASP A 72 -10.23 16.24 -8.25
CA ASP A 72 -11.47 17.00 -8.45
C ASP A 72 -12.61 16.15 -9.03
N TYR A 73 -12.26 15.00 -9.61
CA TYR A 73 -13.23 14.03 -10.13
C TYR A 73 -12.92 12.56 -9.77
N ALA A 74 -11.71 12.24 -9.33
CA ALA A 74 -11.38 10.94 -8.77
C ALA A 74 -11.73 10.86 -7.27
N THR A 75 -12.13 9.68 -6.81
CA THR A 75 -12.54 9.45 -5.43
C THR A 75 -12.18 8.02 -5.03
N SER A 76 -11.49 7.88 -3.89
CA SER A 76 -11.14 6.56 -3.35
C SER A 76 -12.00 6.19 -2.16
N MET A 77 -12.31 4.89 -2.07
CA MET A 77 -13.00 4.29 -0.93
C MET A 77 -12.02 3.65 0.05
N ARG A 78 -10.75 3.46 -0.34
CA ARG A 78 -9.74 2.85 0.53
C ARG A 78 -9.26 3.87 1.56
N PRO A 79 -9.32 3.57 2.87
CA PRO A 79 -8.80 4.48 3.88
C PRO A 79 -7.28 4.54 3.82
N GLU A 80 -6.70 5.65 4.25
CA GLU A 80 -5.26 5.80 4.45
C GLU A 80 -4.83 4.99 5.68
N PHE A 81 -4.07 3.90 5.50
CA PHE A 81 -3.65 3.04 6.60
C PHE A 81 -2.15 3.12 6.91
N HIS A 82 -1.34 3.86 6.14
CA HIS A 82 0.05 4.17 6.52
C HIS A 82 0.15 4.82 7.91
N ARG A 83 -0.84 5.66 8.26
CA ARG A 83 -0.99 6.20 9.62
C ARG A 83 -1.22 5.12 10.67
N ALA A 84 -2.13 4.19 10.41
CA ALA A 84 -2.39 3.08 11.32
C ALA A 84 -1.14 2.20 11.51
N VAL A 85 -0.31 2.04 10.47
CA VAL A 85 1.00 1.37 10.57
C VAL A 85 1.93 2.15 11.50
N ILE A 86 2.09 3.46 11.31
CA ILE A 86 2.92 4.32 12.18
C ILE A 86 2.42 4.29 13.62
N ASP A 87 1.12 4.47 13.84
CA ASP A 87 0.50 4.44 15.17
C ASP A 87 0.73 3.09 15.86
N THR A 88 0.68 1.98 15.11
CA THR A 88 0.94 0.63 15.64
C THR A 88 2.42 0.45 16.00
N ILE A 89 3.33 0.93 15.15
CA ILE A 89 4.78 0.92 15.41
C ILE A 89 5.10 1.74 16.68
N SER A 90 4.50 2.93 16.81
CA SER A 90 4.66 3.81 17.96
C SER A 90 4.03 3.21 19.23
N TYR A 91 2.84 2.61 19.13
CA TYR A 91 2.16 1.90 20.22
C TYR A 91 3.03 0.77 20.81
N TYR A 92 3.68 -0.02 19.96
CA TYR A 92 4.61 -1.06 20.42
C TYR A 92 6.01 -0.54 20.78
N GLY A 93 6.31 0.74 20.53
CA GLY A 93 7.62 1.35 20.80
C GLY A 93 8.75 0.78 19.93
N TRP A 94 8.44 0.34 18.70
CA TRP A 94 9.44 -0.23 17.79
C TRP A 94 10.41 0.84 17.30
N LYS A 95 11.71 0.64 17.55
CA LYS A 95 12.77 1.57 17.12
C LYS A 95 13.46 1.14 15.83
N ASN A 96 13.49 -0.16 15.58
CA ASN A 96 14.11 -0.76 14.40
C ASN A 96 13.12 -1.71 13.73
N ILE A 97 12.94 -1.58 12.42
CA ILE A 97 12.05 -2.44 11.62
C ILE A 97 12.75 -3.01 10.38
N ILE A 98 12.31 -4.18 9.96
CA ILE A 98 12.62 -4.82 8.68
C ILE A 98 11.38 -4.67 7.80
N TYR A 99 11.52 -4.07 6.63
CA TYR A 99 10.41 -3.84 5.70
C TYR A 99 10.56 -4.76 4.47
N LEU A 100 9.64 -5.71 4.33
CA LEU A 100 9.56 -6.58 3.16
C LEU A 100 8.30 -6.25 2.37
N TYR A 101 8.44 -5.98 1.08
CA TYR A 101 7.32 -5.57 0.22
C TYR A 101 7.23 -6.40 -1.05
N HIS A 102 6.03 -6.58 -1.60
CA HIS A 102 5.83 -7.36 -2.82
C HIS A 102 5.72 -6.50 -4.09
N SER A 103 4.93 -5.43 -4.02
CA SER A 103 4.52 -4.63 -5.17
C SER A 103 5.06 -3.20 -5.10
N HIS A 104 4.99 -2.48 -6.22
CA HIS A 104 5.34 -1.05 -6.28
C HIS A 104 4.48 -0.21 -5.31
N GLU A 105 3.22 -0.60 -5.08
CA GLU A 105 2.35 0.00 -4.05
C GLU A 105 3.02 0.01 -2.67
N GLY A 106 3.67 -1.09 -2.29
CA GLY A 106 4.30 -1.20 -0.98
C GLY A 106 5.54 -0.32 -0.83
N LEU A 107 6.22 0.00 -1.93
CA LEU A 107 7.32 0.98 -1.92
C LEU A 107 6.81 2.41 -1.75
N LEU A 108 5.73 2.77 -2.44
CA LEU A 108 5.08 4.09 -2.29
C LEU A 108 4.51 4.30 -0.88
N ARG A 109 4.00 3.23 -0.26
CA ARG A 109 3.60 3.23 1.15
C ARG A 109 4.77 3.51 2.07
N LEU A 110 5.90 2.84 1.86
CA LEU A 110 7.11 3.06 2.64
C LEU A 110 7.58 4.52 2.55
N GLN A 111 7.55 5.10 1.36
CA GLN A 111 7.87 6.51 1.16
C GLN A 111 6.92 7.43 1.96
N SER A 112 5.61 7.13 1.94
CA SER A 112 4.61 7.86 2.72
C SER A 112 4.86 7.74 4.24
N ILE A 113 5.24 6.55 4.71
CA ILE A 113 5.62 6.29 6.10
C ILE A 113 6.83 7.14 6.50
N PHE A 114 7.90 7.14 5.70
CA PHE A 114 9.09 7.96 5.96
C PHE A 114 8.77 9.46 5.97
N GLN A 115 7.95 9.93 5.02
CA GLN A 115 7.56 11.34 4.98
C GLN A 115 6.86 11.74 6.28
N GLU A 116 5.89 10.97 6.76
CA GLU A 116 5.16 11.28 7.99
C GLU A 116 6.05 11.16 9.24
N LEU A 117 6.96 10.18 9.31
CA LEU A 117 7.93 10.03 10.41
C LEU A 117 8.92 11.20 10.51
N LEU A 118 9.34 11.76 9.37
CA LEU A 118 10.18 12.97 9.36
C LEU A 118 9.47 14.18 9.99
N PHE A 119 8.13 14.24 9.92
CA PHE A 119 7.35 15.30 10.55
C PHE A 119 7.10 15.06 12.05
N THR A 120 7.11 13.81 12.52
CA THR A 120 6.78 13.46 13.91
C THR A 120 7.98 13.42 14.86
N ASN A 121 9.21 13.70 14.40
CA ASN A 121 10.45 13.62 15.19
C ASN A 121 10.67 12.25 15.87
N GLU A 122 10.01 11.18 15.39
CA GLU A 122 10.26 9.82 15.87
C GLU A 122 11.52 9.25 15.19
N SER A 123 12.44 8.71 15.98
CA SER A 123 13.65 8.06 15.47
C SER A 123 13.39 6.59 15.11
N LEU A 124 12.52 6.35 14.13
CA LEU A 124 12.36 5.02 13.54
C LEU A 124 13.49 4.74 12.56
N ARG A 125 14.22 3.65 12.78
CA ARG A 125 15.25 3.16 11.86
C ARG A 125 14.72 1.95 11.08
N VAL A 126 14.88 1.99 9.76
CA VAL A 126 14.58 0.84 8.90
C VAL A 126 15.89 0.15 8.56
N ASP A 127 16.11 -1.04 9.12
CA ASP A 127 17.38 -1.75 9.00
C ASP A 127 17.51 -2.47 7.66
N VAL A 128 16.40 -2.98 7.13
CA VAL A 128 16.37 -3.74 5.88
C VAL A 128 15.12 -3.35 5.09
N VAL A 129 15.31 -3.09 3.79
CA VAL A 129 14.22 -2.87 2.83
C VAL A 129 14.46 -3.79 1.64
N LYS A 130 13.56 -4.75 1.41
CA LYS A 130 13.70 -5.71 0.30
C LYS A 130 12.36 -6.02 -0.35
N GLN A 131 12.39 -6.11 -1.68
CA GLN A 131 11.27 -6.65 -2.44
C GLN A 131 11.26 -8.18 -2.33
N ILE A 132 10.09 -8.79 -2.23
CA ILE A 132 9.89 -10.24 -2.18
C ILE A 132 8.85 -10.66 -3.23
N SER A 133 9.19 -11.67 -4.03
CA SER A 133 8.25 -12.24 -5.01
C SER A 133 7.56 -13.51 -4.49
N ASN A 134 8.23 -14.22 -3.58
CA ASN A 134 7.74 -15.48 -3.02
C ASN A 134 8.20 -15.66 -1.56
N ALA A 135 7.58 -16.60 -0.86
CA ALA A 135 7.84 -16.84 0.56
C ALA A 135 9.24 -17.44 0.84
N THR A 136 9.82 -18.16 -0.12
CA THR A 136 11.16 -18.74 0.04
C THR A 136 12.25 -17.66 0.05
N GLU A 137 12.11 -16.66 -0.83
CA GLU A 137 12.99 -15.49 -0.89
C GLU A 137 12.94 -14.69 0.41
N ALA A 138 11.72 -14.44 0.92
CA ALA A 138 11.54 -13.80 2.22
C ALA A 138 12.25 -14.58 3.34
N LEU A 139 12.06 -15.90 3.41
CA LEU A 139 12.73 -16.73 4.40
C LEU A 139 14.26 -16.68 4.26
N HIS A 140 14.80 -16.70 3.04
CA HIS A 140 16.24 -16.60 2.81
C HIS A 140 16.81 -15.27 3.33
N ILE A 141 16.11 -14.15 3.09
CA ILE A 141 16.49 -12.84 3.63
C ILE A 141 16.49 -12.86 5.16
N LEU A 142 15.43 -13.40 5.77
CA LEU A 142 15.29 -13.46 7.23
C LEU A 142 16.34 -14.37 7.88
N ARG A 143 16.68 -15.50 7.25
CA ARG A 143 17.79 -16.37 7.65
C ARG A 143 19.13 -15.64 7.60
N GLY A 144 19.37 -14.86 6.54
CA GLY A 144 20.58 -14.04 6.42
C GLY A 144 20.73 -13.11 7.63
N ILE A 145 19.64 -12.44 8.02
CA ILE A 145 19.61 -11.55 9.19
C ILE A 145 19.83 -12.32 10.50
N GLU A 146 19.21 -13.49 10.65
CA GLU A 146 19.40 -14.33 11.84
C GLU A 146 20.87 -14.77 11.98
N ASN A 147 21.48 -15.23 10.87
CA ASN A 147 22.87 -15.71 10.86
C ASN A 147 23.87 -14.58 11.14
N THR A 148 23.67 -13.39 10.58
CA THR A 148 24.54 -12.23 10.87
C THR A 148 24.49 -11.83 12.34
N ASN A 149 23.35 -12.00 13.02
CA ASN A 149 23.22 -11.69 14.44
C ASN A 149 23.77 -12.80 15.36
N ARG A 150 23.90 -14.04 14.86
CA ARG A 150 24.54 -15.17 15.57
C ARG A 150 26.06 -15.18 15.47
N LEU A 151 26.63 -14.51 14.47
CA LEU A 151 28.08 -14.38 14.36
C LEU A 151 28.60 -13.43 15.47
N PRO A 152 29.57 -13.85 16.29
CA PRO A 152 30.29 -12.93 17.16
C PRO A 152 30.91 -11.86 16.28
N SER A 153 30.76 -10.59 16.65
CA SER A 153 31.35 -9.42 15.98
C SER A 153 32.89 -9.47 15.85
N GLU A 154 33.54 -10.52 16.35
CA GLU A 154 34.98 -10.79 16.25
C GLU A 154 35.42 -11.31 14.87
N ALA A 155 34.51 -11.84 14.03
CA ALA A 155 34.90 -12.48 12.77
C ALA A 155 35.20 -11.50 11.60
N LEU A 156 34.94 -10.20 11.75
CA LEU A 156 35.15 -9.19 10.68
C LEU A 156 36.41 -8.33 10.84
N ALA A 157 37.27 -8.62 11.83
CA ALA A 157 38.52 -7.90 12.05
C ALA A 157 39.77 -8.74 11.71
N LYS A 158 39.80 -9.36 10.52
CA LYS A 158 41.00 -9.94 9.87
C LYS A 158 40.74 -9.80 8.38
N THR A 159 41.47 -9.05 7.55
CA THR A 159 42.87 -8.65 7.48
C THR A 159 42.97 -7.63 6.35
N SER A 160 43.67 -6.51 6.52
CA SER A 160 44.28 -5.74 5.42
C SER A 160 45.36 -4.83 5.99
N THR A 161 46.61 -5.28 5.99
CA THR A 161 47.78 -4.40 6.10
C THR A 161 47.88 -3.58 4.80
N LEU A 162 47.40 -2.33 4.84
CA LEU A 162 47.63 -1.37 3.76
C LEU A 162 49.05 -0.82 3.88
N LYS A 163 49.93 -1.16 2.93
CA LYS A 163 51.17 -0.41 2.66
C LYS A 163 50.78 0.93 2.02
N ILE A 164 51.07 2.03 2.71
CA ILE A 164 50.89 3.38 2.18
C ILE A 164 52.18 3.75 1.41
N LEU A 165 52.04 4.06 0.12
CA LEU A 165 53.05 4.74 -0.70
C LEU A 165 52.48 6.11 -1.10
N GLU A 166 53.17 7.15 -0.66
CA GLU A 166 53.18 8.57 -1.04
C GLU A 166 51.92 9.48 -0.92
N ILE A 167 52.05 10.40 0.05
CA ILE A 167 51.87 11.87 0.04
C ILE A 167 50.56 12.47 -0.50
N GLY A 168 49.74 12.96 0.43
CA GLY A 168 48.77 14.04 0.16
C GLY A 168 47.63 14.12 1.17
N ARG A 169 47.80 14.90 2.25
CA ARG A 169 46.78 15.37 3.23
C ARG A 169 45.50 14.50 3.38
N MET A 170 45.48 13.64 4.39
CA MET A 170 44.28 12.88 4.74
C MET A 170 43.36 13.68 5.66
N TYR A 171 42.15 13.99 5.20
CA TYR A 171 41.06 14.46 6.06
C TYR A 171 40.55 13.29 6.90
N LEU A 172 40.53 13.45 8.23
CA LEU A 172 39.89 12.51 9.15
C LEU A 172 38.36 12.57 8.96
N TYR A 173 37.81 11.76 8.07
CA TYR A 173 36.38 11.44 8.11
C TYR A 173 36.18 10.31 9.13
N GLY A 174 35.71 10.67 10.32
CA GLY A 174 35.17 9.72 11.29
C GLY A 174 33.90 9.07 10.76
N GLY A 175 34.04 8.07 9.90
CA GLY A 175 32.96 7.21 9.47
C GLY A 175 32.53 6.31 10.63
N LYS A 176 31.33 6.56 11.18
CA LYS A 176 30.67 5.61 12.08
C LYS A 176 30.12 4.45 11.26
N GLU A 177 30.97 3.50 10.91
CA GLU A 177 30.52 2.14 10.66
C GLU A 177 30.28 1.43 11.99
N CYS A 178 29.27 0.55 11.99
CA CYS A 178 28.56 0.02 13.15
C CYS A 178 29.42 -0.31 14.39
N GLY A 179 29.27 0.48 15.46
CA GLY A 179 29.54 0.06 16.84
C GLY A 179 31.00 -0.05 17.29
N VAL A 180 31.96 0.37 16.47
CA VAL A 180 33.39 0.36 16.84
C VAL A 180 33.85 1.77 17.21
N SER A 181 34.33 1.95 18.44
CA SER A 181 35.02 3.18 18.85
C SER A 181 36.52 2.98 18.70
N TRP A 182 37.15 3.77 17.83
CA TRP A 182 38.59 3.76 17.60
C TRP A 182 39.29 4.73 18.56
N LYS A 183 40.33 4.27 19.27
CA LYS A 183 41.21 5.11 20.07
C LYS A 183 42.64 4.95 19.59
N VAL A 184 43.31 6.07 19.29
CA VAL A 184 44.75 6.08 19.01
C VAL A 184 45.49 5.80 20.31
N LEU A 185 46.28 4.72 20.34
CA LEU A 185 47.08 4.36 21.51
C LEU A 185 48.47 4.99 21.48
N ARG A 186 49.10 5.04 20.29
CA ARG A 186 50.44 5.60 20.11
C ARG A 186 50.65 6.08 18.68
N SER A 187 51.35 7.20 18.55
CA SER A 187 51.95 7.66 17.30
C SER A 187 53.40 8.04 17.60
N SER A 188 54.34 7.49 16.84
CA SER A 188 55.77 7.84 16.90
C SER A 188 56.23 8.27 15.52
N TRP A 189 56.99 9.35 15.47
CA TRP A 189 57.61 9.89 14.25
C TRP A 189 59.12 9.93 14.49
N SER A 190 59.90 9.55 13.48
CA SER A 190 61.36 9.52 13.57
C SER A 190 61.92 10.44 12.50
N ASP A 191 62.52 11.56 12.91
CA ASP A 191 63.09 12.58 12.02
C ASP A 191 64.54 12.23 11.61
N ASP A 192 64.75 11.05 11.01
CA ASP A 192 66.06 10.71 10.43
C ASP A 192 65.91 10.34 8.95
N ASN A 193 66.22 11.34 8.11
CA ASN A 193 66.50 11.34 6.67
C ASN A 193 65.67 10.46 5.69
N ASP A 194 64.96 11.19 4.83
CA ASP A 194 64.52 10.90 3.45
C ASP A 194 63.31 9.98 3.20
N TYR A 195 62.76 9.30 4.22
CA TYR A 195 61.41 8.72 4.13
C TYR A 195 60.70 8.73 5.49
N ASP A 196 59.60 9.48 5.60
CA ASP A 196 58.83 9.63 6.82
C ASP A 196 57.93 8.39 7.05
N TYR A 197 58.34 7.49 7.94
CA TYR A 197 57.58 6.29 8.30
C TYR A 197 56.95 6.45 9.70
N GLY A 198 55.67 6.79 9.73
CA GLY A 198 54.84 6.75 10.93
C GLY A 198 54.00 5.46 11.01
N TYR A 199 53.88 4.89 12.20
CA TYR A 199 52.87 3.88 12.49
C TYR A 199 51.87 4.43 13.52
N VAL A 200 50.59 4.10 13.33
CA VAL A 200 49.51 4.44 14.26
C VAL A 200 48.92 3.15 14.78
N GLU A 201 49.02 2.94 16.09
CA GLU A 201 48.43 1.80 16.78
C GLU A 201 47.02 2.18 17.25
N TRP A 202 46.02 1.39 16.84
CA TRP A 202 44.61 1.64 17.14
C TRP A 202 44.08 0.54 18.05
N GLU A 203 43.36 0.91 19.11
CA GLU A 203 42.54 -0.02 19.89
C GLU A 203 41.07 0.21 19.53
N GLY A 204 40.42 -0.83 19.01
CA GLY A 204 38.97 -0.85 18.82
C GLY A 204 38.32 -1.44 20.05
N ARG A 205 37.51 -0.66 20.79
CA ARG A 205 36.63 -1.24 21.81
C ARG A 205 35.31 -1.66 21.14
N VAL A 206 35.11 -2.96 20.99
CA VAL A 206 33.84 -3.53 20.54
C VAL A 206 32.90 -3.58 21.75
N GLY A 207 31.76 -2.91 21.66
CA GLY A 207 30.71 -3.06 22.67
C GLY A 207 30.22 -4.50 22.68
N LEU A 208 30.56 -5.27 23.73
CA LEU A 208 30.06 -6.61 23.99
C LEU A 208 28.56 -6.54 24.33
N GLY A 209 27.73 -6.49 23.31
CA GLY A 209 26.28 -6.60 23.41
C GLY A 209 25.77 -7.52 22.30
N GLY A 210 25.70 -8.82 22.59
CA GLY A 210 25.21 -9.82 21.65
C GLY A 210 23.81 -9.47 21.15
N ARG A 211 23.65 -9.29 19.83
CA ARG A 211 22.34 -9.11 19.16
C ARG A 211 21.62 -10.43 18.89
N GLU A 212 22.14 -11.55 19.39
CA GLU A 212 21.65 -12.89 19.09
C GLU A 212 20.16 -13.07 19.44
N TRP A 213 19.68 -12.42 20.51
CA TRP A 213 18.31 -12.54 21.03
C TRP A 213 17.50 -11.24 20.94
N ALA A 214 17.96 -10.25 20.17
CA ALA A 214 17.23 -8.99 20.02
C ALA A 214 15.88 -9.23 19.30
N PRO A 215 14.79 -8.56 19.73
CA PRO A 215 13.51 -8.66 19.05
C PRO A 215 13.62 -8.08 17.64
N LYS A 216 13.08 -8.83 16.67
CA LYS A 216 13.11 -8.50 15.25
C LYS A 216 11.68 -8.17 14.81
N HIS A 217 11.46 -6.90 14.49
CA HIS A 217 10.17 -6.42 14.05
C HIS A 217 10.11 -6.40 12.53
N VAL A 218 9.19 -7.14 11.94
CA VAL A 218 9.08 -7.29 10.48
C VAL A 218 7.75 -6.71 10.02
N VAL A 219 7.80 -5.68 9.18
CA VAL A 219 6.64 -5.16 8.46
C VAL A 219 6.54 -5.90 7.12
N LEU A 220 5.45 -6.65 6.93
CA LEU A 220 5.13 -7.36 5.70
C LEU A 220 4.10 -6.57 4.90
N ASP A 221 4.52 -6.08 3.74
CA ASP A 221 3.68 -5.42 2.75
C ASP A 221 3.49 -6.28 1.51
N CYS A 222 2.67 -7.31 1.66
CA CYS A 222 2.35 -8.25 0.59
C CYS A 222 0.88 -8.68 0.64
N PRO A 223 0.37 -9.30 -0.44
CA PRO A 223 -0.97 -9.89 -0.45
C PRO A 223 -1.13 -10.93 0.66
N ALA A 224 -2.36 -11.11 1.17
CA ALA A 224 -2.66 -12.01 2.28
C ALA A 224 -2.07 -13.40 2.08
N ALA A 225 -2.29 -14.02 0.91
CA ALA A 225 -1.76 -15.35 0.57
C ALA A 225 -0.23 -15.43 0.72
N LEU A 226 0.51 -14.42 0.24
CA LEU A 226 1.97 -14.42 0.36
C LEU A 226 2.41 -14.22 1.82
N ALA A 227 1.72 -13.36 2.58
CA ALA A 227 2.01 -13.16 4.01
C ALA A 227 1.82 -14.46 4.81
N HIS A 228 0.76 -15.22 4.51
CA HIS A 228 0.52 -16.54 5.10
C HIS A 228 1.68 -17.49 4.83
N ASP A 229 2.08 -17.63 3.57
CA ASP A 229 3.16 -18.53 3.17
C ASP A 229 4.50 -18.17 3.83
N VAL A 230 4.79 -16.88 3.99
CA VAL A 230 6.01 -16.39 4.66
C VAL A 230 6.02 -16.81 6.13
N ILE A 231 4.91 -16.61 6.84
CA ILE A 231 4.81 -16.91 8.28
C ILE A 231 4.86 -18.42 8.50
N ILE A 232 4.14 -19.21 7.70
CA ILE A 232 4.17 -20.69 7.78
C ILE A 232 5.59 -21.20 7.57
N LYS A 233 6.26 -20.76 6.48
CA LYS A 233 7.64 -21.18 6.18
C LYS A 233 8.63 -20.77 7.25
N HIS A 234 8.45 -19.61 7.89
CA HIS A 234 9.25 -19.23 9.04
C HIS A 234 9.04 -20.21 10.18
N VAL A 235 7.81 -20.44 10.63
CA VAL A 235 7.55 -21.26 11.82
C VAL A 235 8.04 -22.69 11.66
N GLN A 236 7.93 -23.23 10.44
CA GLN A 236 8.41 -24.57 10.06
C GLN A 236 9.94 -24.67 10.05
N ASP A 237 10.66 -23.55 9.98
CA ASP A 237 12.11 -23.54 9.96
C ASP A 237 12.72 -23.65 11.36
N VAL A 238 13.49 -24.71 11.58
CA VAL A 238 14.18 -24.98 12.85
C VAL A 238 15.29 -23.98 13.18
N HIS A 239 15.82 -23.28 12.18
CA HIS A 239 16.93 -22.34 12.38
C HIS A 239 16.46 -20.94 12.79
N MET A 240 15.16 -20.67 12.68
CA MET A 240 14.57 -19.37 12.93
C MET A 240 14.01 -19.28 14.35
N GLY A 241 14.25 -18.15 15.03
CA GLY A 241 13.72 -17.90 16.36
C GLY A 241 12.24 -17.51 16.33
N ARG A 242 11.33 -18.39 16.74
CA ARG A 242 9.88 -18.09 16.66
C ARG A 242 9.44 -16.94 17.59
N ARG A 243 9.94 -16.92 18.83
CA ARG A 243 9.55 -15.94 19.86
C ARG A 243 10.24 -14.59 19.76
N THR A 244 11.29 -14.48 18.94
CA THR A 244 12.06 -13.24 18.78
C THR A 244 11.53 -12.38 17.65
N TYR A 245 10.54 -12.86 16.89
CA TYR A 245 9.97 -12.12 15.77
C TYR A 245 8.56 -11.64 16.08
N HIS A 246 8.27 -10.43 15.63
CA HIS A 246 6.94 -9.84 15.63
C HIS A 246 6.64 -9.31 14.23
N TYR A 247 5.63 -9.90 13.59
CA TYR A 247 5.16 -9.52 12.26
C TYR A 247 4.06 -8.46 12.37
N LEU A 248 4.18 -7.38 11.60
CA LEU A 248 3.11 -6.43 11.33
C LEU A 248 2.74 -6.52 9.86
N LEU A 249 1.51 -6.92 9.58
CA LEU A 249 0.96 -6.97 8.24
C LEU A 249 0.43 -5.58 7.90
N SER A 250 1.07 -4.90 6.95
CA SER A 250 0.67 -3.54 6.60
C SER A 250 -0.62 -3.51 5.77
N GLY A 251 -0.94 -4.58 5.03
CA GLY A 251 -2.16 -4.68 4.23
C GLY A 251 -3.42 -5.08 5.02
N LEU A 252 -4.58 -5.01 4.35
CA LEU A 252 -5.87 -5.52 4.85
C LEU A 252 -5.95 -7.06 4.77
N ALA A 253 -4.89 -7.73 5.21
CA ALA A 253 -4.71 -9.17 5.08
C ALA A 253 -5.47 -9.97 6.14
N MET A 254 -5.92 -9.35 7.23
CA MET A 254 -6.63 -10.01 8.33
C MET A 254 -8.15 -10.17 8.09
N ASP A 255 -8.68 -9.67 6.97
CA ASP A 255 -10.10 -9.83 6.60
C ASP A 255 -10.39 -11.20 5.94
N GLU A 256 -9.35 -11.89 5.46
CA GLU A 256 -9.43 -13.29 5.02
C GLU A 256 -9.20 -14.21 6.23
N PRO A 257 -9.76 -15.43 6.28
CA PRO A 257 -9.64 -16.29 7.44
C PRO A 257 -8.20 -16.77 7.56
N TRP A 258 -7.57 -16.37 8.67
CA TRP A 258 -6.34 -16.96 9.14
C TRP A 258 -6.73 -18.28 9.79
N GLU A 259 -6.44 -19.38 9.09
CA GLU A 259 -6.87 -20.71 9.49
C GLU A 259 -6.43 -21.01 10.93
N SER A 260 -7.37 -20.92 11.88
CA SER A 260 -7.11 -21.13 13.31
C SER A 260 -6.66 -22.56 13.65
N SER A 261 -6.71 -23.47 12.68
CA SER A 261 -6.27 -24.87 12.81
C SER A 261 -4.75 -25.04 12.66
N ILE A 262 -4.02 -24.00 12.24
CA ILE A 262 -2.57 -24.05 12.12
C ILE A 262 -1.94 -23.55 13.43
N VAL A 263 -1.47 -24.49 14.25
CA VAL A 263 -0.74 -24.28 15.53
C VAL A 263 0.43 -23.28 15.39
N GLU A 264 0.91 -23.11 14.16
CA GLU A 264 2.07 -22.29 13.79
C GLU A 264 1.85 -20.78 14.04
N TYR A 265 0.60 -20.27 14.01
CA TYR A 265 0.32 -18.85 14.26
C TYR A 265 0.37 -18.45 15.74
N GLY A 266 0.23 -19.40 16.67
CA GLY A 266 0.45 -19.16 18.10
C GLY A 266 1.92 -19.13 18.49
N ALA A 267 2.83 -19.45 17.55
CA ALA A 267 4.26 -19.55 17.82
C ALA A 267 5.01 -18.22 17.63
N VAL A 268 4.42 -17.27 16.92
CA VAL A 268 5.02 -15.98 16.54
C VAL A 268 3.98 -14.88 16.72
N ASN A 269 4.39 -13.69 17.17
CA ASN A 269 3.47 -12.56 17.28
C ASN A 269 3.15 -12.00 15.89
N VAL A 270 1.86 -11.94 15.54
CA VAL A 270 1.38 -11.37 14.28
C VAL A 270 0.33 -10.32 14.56
N THR A 271 0.55 -9.09 14.12
CA THR A 271 -0.42 -8.00 14.18
C THR A 271 -0.82 -7.62 12.77
N GLY A 272 -2.09 -7.31 12.56
CA GLY A 272 -2.55 -6.82 11.25
C GLY A 272 -3.84 -6.02 11.35
N PHE A 273 -4.28 -5.52 10.19
CA PHE A 273 -5.44 -4.64 10.08
C PHE A 273 -6.60 -5.36 9.42
N ARG A 274 -7.80 -5.16 9.98
CA ARG A 274 -9.07 -5.59 9.39
C ARG A 274 -10.03 -4.42 9.31
N ILE A 275 -10.79 -4.34 8.22
CA ILE A 275 -11.87 -3.35 8.05
C ILE A 275 -13.25 -3.97 8.18
N VAL A 276 -13.38 -5.28 7.98
CA VAL A 276 -14.63 -6.01 8.12
C VAL A 276 -14.73 -6.55 9.54
N ASN A 277 -15.69 -6.05 10.30
CA ASN A 277 -15.98 -6.55 11.63
C ASN A 277 -17.17 -7.53 11.61
N PRO A 278 -16.96 -8.87 11.70
CA PRO A 278 -18.01 -9.87 11.61
C PRO A 278 -18.97 -9.86 12.82
N THR A 279 -18.60 -9.23 13.93
CA THR A 279 -19.45 -9.13 15.13
C THR A 279 -20.64 -8.19 14.92
N ARG A 280 -20.56 -7.30 13.92
CA ARG A 280 -21.64 -6.34 13.63
C ARG A 280 -22.84 -7.04 13.02
N ARG A 281 -24.04 -6.74 13.53
CA ARG A 281 -25.32 -7.33 13.05
C ARG A 281 -25.47 -7.24 11.53
N TYR A 282 -25.21 -6.07 10.96
CA TYR A 282 -25.29 -5.84 9.51
C TYR A 282 -24.37 -6.77 8.71
N VAL A 283 -23.10 -6.86 9.12
CA VAL A 283 -22.09 -7.71 8.47
C VAL A 283 -22.47 -9.18 8.61
N ARG A 284 -22.91 -9.60 9.79
CA ARG A 284 -23.37 -10.98 10.02
C ARG A 284 -24.57 -11.34 9.14
N ASP A 285 -25.54 -10.44 9.01
CA ASP A 285 -26.73 -10.67 8.19
C ASP A 285 -26.38 -10.68 6.69
N PHE A 286 -25.39 -9.89 6.26
CA PHE A 286 -24.83 -9.97 4.92
C PHE A 286 -24.12 -11.31 4.69
N LEU A 287 -23.22 -11.73 5.58
CA LEU A 287 -22.43 -12.96 5.44
C LEU A 287 -23.33 -14.22 5.40
N LYS A 288 -24.45 -14.21 6.12
CA LYS A 288 -25.49 -15.25 6.01
C LYS A 288 -26.09 -15.37 4.60
N LYS A 289 -26.18 -14.28 3.85
CA LYS A 289 -26.64 -14.30 2.46
C LYS A 289 -25.48 -14.64 1.51
N TRP A 290 -24.30 -14.10 1.78
CA TRP A 290 -23.08 -14.34 1.00
C TRP A 290 -22.69 -15.82 0.95
N THR A 291 -22.84 -16.53 2.06
CA THR A 291 -22.62 -17.99 2.18
C THR A 291 -23.61 -18.82 1.36
N LEU A 292 -24.81 -18.30 1.09
CA LEU A 292 -25.84 -18.99 0.30
C LEU A 292 -25.68 -18.77 -1.20
N LEU A 293 -24.82 -17.84 -1.62
CA LEU A 293 -24.57 -17.60 -3.03
C LEU A 293 -23.72 -18.72 -3.61
N ASP A 294 -24.11 -19.17 -4.81
CA ASP A 294 -23.40 -20.15 -5.58
C ASP A 294 -22.04 -19.62 -6.05
N ALA A 295 -20.97 -20.38 -5.79
CA ALA A 295 -19.61 -19.99 -6.12
C ALA A 295 -19.32 -20.06 -7.63
N ASP A 296 -20.06 -20.89 -8.37
CA ASP A 296 -19.92 -21.00 -9.82
C ASP A 296 -20.47 -19.75 -10.52
N SER A 297 -21.63 -19.27 -10.08
CA SER A 297 -22.25 -18.03 -10.56
C SER A 297 -21.54 -16.77 -10.05
N PHE A 298 -21.02 -16.81 -8.83
CA PHE A 298 -20.36 -15.68 -8.16
C PHE A 298 -19.00 -16.10 -7.60
N PRO A 299 -17.92 -16.03 -8.41
CA PRO A 299 -16.58 -16.41 -7.97
C PRO A 299 -16.17 -15.66 -6.69
N GLY A 300 -15.75 -16.41 -5.67
CA GLY A 300 -15.37 -15.88 -4.35
C GLY A 300 -16.53 -15.73 -3.35
N ALA A 301 -17.78 -15.95 -3.76
CA ALA A 301 -18.92 -16.07 -2.86
C ALA A 301 -19.02 -17.48 -2.26
N GLY A 302 -20.05 -17.74 -1.44
CA GLY A 302 -20.24 -19.03 -0.75
C GLY A 302 -19.33 -19.24 0.47
N ARG A 303 -18.52 -18.24 0.83
CA ARG A 303 -17.59 -18.27 1.98
C ARG A 303 -18.21 -17.62 3.20
N ASN A 304 -17.76 -17.97 4.40
CA ASN A 304 -18.19 -17.34 5.66
C ASN A 304 -17.51 -15.98 5.95
N TYR A 305 -16.72 -15.47 5.00
CA TYR A 305 -16.03 -14.20 5.06
C TYR A 305 -16.09 -13.49 3.70
N ILE A 306 -15.71 -12.22 3.69
CA ILE A 306 -15.57 -11.41 2.48
C ILE A 306 -14.23 -10.69 2.53
N SER A 307 -13.49 -10.66 1.41
CA SER A 307 -12.21 -9.96 1.36
C SER A 307 -12.41 -8.45 1.49
N ALA A 308 -11.40 -7.75 2.02
CA ALA A 308 -11.42 -6.30 2.17
C ALA A 308 -11.76 -5.59 0.84
N ASN A 309 -11.13 -6.00 -0.26
CA ASN A 309 -11.35 -5.42 -1.58
C ASN A 309 -12.79 -5.62 -2.07
N ALA A 310 -13.38 -6.80 -1.85
CA ALA A 310 -14.77 -7.07 -2.21
C ALA A 310 -15.75 -6.25 -1.34
N ALA A 311 -15.48 -6.12 -0.04
CA ALA A 311 -16.26 -5.29 0.87
C ALA A 311 -16.23 -3.80 0.46
N LEU A 312 -15.04 -3.29 0.10
CA LEU A 312 -14.88 -1.92 -0.40
C LEU A 312 -15.59 -1.70 -1.74
N MET A 313 -15.60 -2.68 -2.64
CA MET A 313 -16.40 -2.64 -3.88
C MET A 313 -17.91 -2.59 -3.61
N PHE A 314 -18.38 -3.37 -2.64
CA PHE A 314 -19.79 -3.33 -2.22
C PHE A 314 -20.19 -1.96 -1.65
N ASP A 315 -19.33 -1.39 -0.80
CA ASP A 315 -19.54 -0.05 -0.23
C ASP A 315 -19.48 1.03 -1.31
N ALA A 316 -18.54 0.94 -2.25
CA ALA A 316 -18.42 1.85 -3.39
C ALA A 316 -19.72 1.87 -4.22
N MET A 317 -20.26 0.70 -4.53
CA MET A 317 -21.52 0.59 -5.26
C MET A 317 -22.69 1.18 -4.47
N SER A 318 -22.72 0.96 -3.15
CA SER A 318 -23.74 1.53 -2.26
C SER A 318 -23.70 3.06 -2.24
N VAL A 319 -22.50 3.67 -2.25
CA VAL A 319 -22.31 5.12 -2.36
C VAL A 319 -22.85 5.64 -3.68
N LEU A 320 -22.57 4.96 -4.80
CA LEU A 320 -23.11 5.35 -6.10
C LEU A 320 -24.64 5.31 -6.10
N VAL A 321 -25.25 4.21 -5.63
CA VAL A 321 -26.71 4.06 -5.59
C VAL A 321 -27.36 5.19 -4.78
N ASP A 322 -26.81 5.55 -3.62
CA ASP A 322 -27.38 6.63 -2.82
C ASP A 322 -27.13 8.02 -3.42
N ALA A 323 -25.94 8.27 -3.97
CA ALA A 323 -25.62 9.51 -4.66
C ALA A 323 -26.58 9.76 -5.85
N PHE A 324 -26.75 8.76 -6.72
CA PHE A 324 -27.71 8.83 -7.82
C PHE A 324 -29.15 8.91 -7.32
N GLY A 325 -29.51 8.16 -6.28
CA GLY A 325 -30.83 8.20 -5.67
C GLY A 325 -31.21 9.59 -5.17
N ARG A 326 -30.33 10.27 -4.44
CA ARG A 326 -30.58 11.65 -3.97
C ARG A 326 -30.60 12.66 -5.10
N MET A 327 -29.70 12.51 -6.07
CA MET A 327 -29.61 13.40 -7.22
C MET A 327 -30.88 13.34 -8.07
N LEU A 328 -31.35 12.13 -8.40
CA LEU A 328 -32.54 11.91 -9.23
C LEU A 328 -33.85 12.20 -8.48
N ARG A 329 -33.90 12.03 -7.15
CA ARG A 329 -35.03 12.52 -6.35
C ARG A 329 -35.22 14.04 -6.45
N LYS A 330 -34.13 14.79 -6.55
CA LYS A 330 -34.18 16.26 -6.70
C LYS A 330 -34.43 16.70 -8.14
N LYS A 331 -33.88 15.99 -9.12
CA LYS A 331 -34.03 16.29 -10.56
C LYS A 331 -34.17 14.98 -11.34
N PRO A 332 -35.39 14.45 -11.52
CA PRO A 332 -35.62 13.16 -12.17
C PRO A 332 -35.26 13.18 -13.67
N ASP A 333 -35.37 14.34 -14.32
CA ASP A 333 -35.11 14.48 -15.75
C ASP A 333 -33.62 14.69 -16.09
N LEU A 334 -32.74 14.76 -15.09
CA LEU A 334 -31.32 15.06 -15.28
C LEU A 334 -30.60 14.08 -16.23
N LEU A 335 -31.03 12.82 -16.23
CA LEU A 335 -30.45 11.74 -17.05
C LEU A 335 -31.47 11.17 -18.06
N ARG A 336 -32.61 11.84 -18.29
CA ARG A 336 -33.58 11.36 -19.28
C ARG A 336 -33.15 11.75 -20.69
N PRO A 337 -33.29 10.85 -21.68
CA PRO A 337 -33.19 11.21 -23.08
C PRO A 337 -34.17 12.32 -23.44
N SER A 338 -33.64 13.42 -23.99
CA SER A 338 -34.48 14.46 -24.58
C SER A 338 -35.18 13.90 -25.81
N SER A 339 -36.51 13.99 -25.85
CA SER A 339 -37.32 13.47 -26.95
C SER A 339 -37.44 14.45 -28.14
N ASN A 340 -36.78 15.61 -28.09
CA ASN A 340 -36.84 16.58 -29.17
C ASN A 340 -35.80 16.28 -30.24
N ASN A 341 -36.24 16.36 -31.50
CA ASN A 341 -35.64 15.97 -32.80
C ASN A 341 -34.20 16.45 -33.15
N GLY A 342 -33.37 16.85 -32.18
CA GLY A 342 -31.94 17.19 -32.35
C GLY A 342 -31.00 16.07 -31.88
N ASN A 343 -31.37 14.80 -32.07
CA ASN A 343 -30.75 13.61 -31.46
C ASN A 343 -29.36 13.20 -31.99
N ALA A 344 -28.68 14.03 -32.78
CA ALA A 344 -27.31 13.72 -33.21
C ALA A 344 -26.35 13.83 -32.00
N GLY A 345 -25.84 12.68 -31.52
CA GLY A 345 -24.77 12.63 -30.51
C GLY A 345 -25.21 12.57 -29.03
N ARG A 346 -26.45 12.17 -28.72
CA ARG A 346 -26.87 11.86 -27.34
C ARG A 346 -26.98 10.35 -27.13
N VAL A 347 -26.28 9.81 -26.13
CA VAL A 347 -26.30 8.40 -25.75
C VAL A 347 -26.74 8.29 -24.29
N ASN A 348 -27.75 7.45 -24.00
CA ASN A 348 -28.31 7.26 -22.64
C ASN A 348 -28.76 8.57 -21.95
N GLY A 349 -29.18 9.55 -22.73
CA GLY A 349 -29.75 10.81 -22.26
C GLY A 349 -28.76 11.94 -22.02
N THR A 350 -27.45 11.67 -22.07
CA THR A 350 -26.40 12.69 -22.04
C THR A 350 -25.72 12.84 -23.39
N ARG A 351 -24.99 13.94 -23.60
CA ARG A 351 -24.09 14.07 -24.77
C ARG A 351 -23.01 12.98 -24.73
N GLU A 352 -22.71 12.37 -25.87
CA GLU A 352 -21.58 11.45 -25.99
C GLU A 352 -20.26 12.17 -25.66
N VAL A 353 -19.42 11.51 -24.86
CA VAL A 353 -18.09 12.02 -24.54
C VAL A 353 -17.11 11.38 -25.53
N HIS A 354 -16.53 12.18 -26.43
CA HIS A 354 -15.53 11.69 -27.37
C HIS A 354 -14.13 11.98 -26.85
N CYS A 355 -13.27 10.97 -26.85
CA CYS A 355 -11.86 11.15 -26.48
C CYS A 355 -11.00 11.80 -27.57
N GLY A 356 -11.48 11.84 -28.81
CA GLY A 356 -10.74 12.40 -29.94
C GLY A 356 -10.75 13.92 -29.93
N THR A 357 -9.65 14.53 -30.33
CA THR A 357 -9.48 15.99 -30.50
C THR A 357 -9.33 16.38 -31.98
N GLY A 358 -9.95 15.57 -32.86
CA GLY A 358 -9.80 15.67 -34.31
C GLY A 358 -8.44 15.20 -34.84
N PRO A 359 -8.22 15.21 -36.16
CA PRO A 359 -6.98 14.74 -36.79
C PRO A 359 -5.74 15.59 -36.45
N ASP A 360 -5.94 16.84 -36.01
CA ASP A 360 -4.87 17.81 -35.71
C ASP A 360 -4.64 18.03 -34.21
N PHE A 361 -5.35 17.32 -33.33
CA PHE A 361 -5.38 17.55 -31.87
C PHE A 361 -5.78 18.99 -31.45
N LYS A 362 -6.40 19.75 -32.34
CA LYS A 362 -6.78 21.16 -32.11
C LYS A 362 -8.19 21.32 -31.56
N GLU A 363 -9.04 20.31 -31.67
CA GLU A 363 -10.40 20.41 -31.16
C GLU A 363 -10.36 20.31 -29.63
N PRO A 364 -10.99 21.27 -28.91
CA PRO A 364 -11.03 21.23 -27.46
C PRO A 364 -11.86 20.05 -26.99
N VAL A 365 -11.37 19.37 -25.94
CA VAL A 365 -12.14 18.34 -25.25
C VAL A 365 -13.37 19.00 -24.60
N ILE A 366 -14.54 18.42 -24.82
CA ILE A 366 -15.79 18.88 -24.23
C ILE A 366 -16.04 18.06 -22.95
N PRO A 367 -16.04 18.70 -21.77
CA PRO A 367 -16.28 18.00 -20.52
C PRO A 367 -17.71 17.45 -20.41
N PHE A 368 -17.87 16.48 -19.51
CA PHE A 368 -19.15 15.85 -19.24
C PHE A 368 -20.10 16.81 -18.50
N GLU A 369 -21.25 17.10 -19.13
CA GLU A 369 -22.22 18.12 -18.71
C GLU A 369 -22.75 17.99 -17.27
N VAL A 370 -22.83 16.78 -16.74
CA VAL A 370 -23.33 16.49 -15.38
C VAL A 370 -22.24 15.99 -14.44
N GLY A 371 -20.99 15.92 -14.92
CA GLY A 371 -19.85 15.37 -14.20
C GLY A 371 -19.61 16.00 -12.83
N GLU A 372 -19.52 17.33 -12.78
CA GLU A 372 -19.31 18.07 -11.52
C GLU A 372 -20.43 17.85 -10.50
N LYS A 373 -21.69 17.76 -10.97
CA LYS A 373 -22.84 17.51 -10.09
C LYS A 373 -22.75 16.11 -9.48
N ILE A 374 -22.42 15.10 -10.29
CA ILE A 374 -22.27 13.71 -9.83
C ILE A 374 -21.10 13.62 -8.84
N ALA A 375 -19.92 14.15 -9.20
CA ALA A 375 -18.74 14.15 -8.32
C ALA A 375 -19.02 14.82 -6.96
N LYS A 376 -19.75 15.95 -6.95
CA LYS A 376 -20.16 16.61 -5.70
C LYS A 376 -21.08 15.74 -4.83
N HIS A 377 -22.00 14.98 -5.42
CA HIS A 377 -22.89 14.10 -4.65
C HIS A 377 -22.16 12.89 -4.09
N ILE A 378 -21.22 12.31 -4.84
CA ILE A 378 -20.37 11.21 -4.36
C ILE A 378 -19.49 11.69 -3.18
N ARG A 379 -18.84 12.86 -3.29
CA ARG A 379 -17.97 13.41 -2.24
C ARG A 379 -18.71 13.84 -0.98
N LYS A 380 -19.95 14.30 -1.11
CA LYS A 380 -20.78 14.67 0.05
C LYS A 380 -21.02 13.49 0.99
N ASP A 381 -20.90 12.26 0.51
CA ASP A 381 -21.00 11.06 1.35
C ASP A 381 -19.70 10.72 2.06
N GLN A 382 -18.58 11.34 1.65
CA GLN A 382 -17.25 11.01 2.16
C GLN A 382 -16.64 12.07 3.10
N ARG A 383 -16.99 13.36 2.97
CA ARG A 383 -16.45 14.40 3.85
C ARG A 383 -17.05 14.26 5.26
N PHE A 384 -16.30 13.58 6.14
CA PHE A 384 -16.51 13.47 7.59
C PHE A 384 -17.98 13.58 8.02
N PRO A 385 -18.79 12.53 7.84
CA PRO A 385 -20.05 12.48 8.54
C PRO A 385 -19.76 12.27 10.04
N PRO A 386 -20.42 13.00 10.96
CA PRO A 386 -20.25 12.77 12.38
C PRO A 386 -20.58 11.30 12.75
N PRO A 387 -19.95 10.76 13.81
CA PRO A 387 -20.25 9.41 14.27
C PRO A 387 -21.78 9.26 14.47
N GLY A 388 -22.39 8.32 13.75
CA GLY A 388 -23.84 8.08 13.77
C GLY A 388 -24.62 8.46 12.49
N HIS A 389 -23.96 8.99 11.46
CA HIS A 389 -24.64 9.34 10.20
C HIS A 389 -25.20 8.10 9.46
N PRO A 390 -26.38 8.21 8.81
CA PRO A 390 -27.05 7.10 8.12
C PRO A 390 -26.20 6.32 7.09
N TYR A 391 -25.20 6.94 6.48
CA TYR A 391 -24.28 6.30 5.52
C TYR A 391 -23.54 5.12 6.13
N PHE A 392 -23.05 5.30 7.35
CA PHE A 392 -22.43 4.22 8.09
C PHE A 392 -23.46 3.31 8.76
N LYS A 393 -24.77 3.56 8.73
CA LYS A 393 -25.73 2.57 9.26
C LYS A 393 -25.77 1.28 8.42
N ARG A 394 -25.30 1.28 7.16
CA ARG A 394 -25.39 0.15 6.21
C ARG A 394 -24.17 0.00 5.27
N GLY A 395 -22.95 -0.09 5.82
CA GLY A 395 -21.70 -0.34 5.06
C GLY A 395 -20.65 -1.09 5.90
N PHE A 396 -19.61 -1.63 5.25
CA PHE A 396 -18.53 -2.40 5.90
C PHE A 396 -17.49 -1.50 6.55
N LEU A 397 -17.08 -0.42 5.90
CA LEU A 397 -16.21 0.61 6.46
C LEU A 397 -16.90 1.25 7.68
N LYS A 398 -16.20 1.37 8.81
CA LYS A 398 -16.42 2.46 9.79
C LYS A 398 -15.12 2.80 10.51
N GLU A 399 -14.32 1.78 10.83
CA GLU A 399 -13.11 1.89 11.63
C GLU A 399 -12.12 0.79 11.18
N ILE A 400 -10.84 1.15 11.01
CA ILE A 400 -9.76 0.17 10.92
C ILE A 400 -9.60 -0.41 12.33
N THR A 401 -9.67 -1.72 12.47
CA THR A 401 -9.42 -2.39 13.76
C THR A 401 -8.11 -3.16 13.68
N VAL A 402 -7.28 -2.99 14.70
CA VAL A 402 -6.05 -3.75 14.90
C VAL A 402 -6.42 -5.09 15.52
N ASN A 403 -5.88 -6.18 14.96
CA ASN A 403 -6.02 -7.51 15.52
C ASN A 403 -4.63 -8.10 15.78
N THR A 404 -4.50 -8.82 16.88
CA THR A 404 -3.26 -9.38 17.42
C THR A 404 -3.39 -10.87 17.65
#